data_AF-A0AA45U928-F1
#
_entry.id   AF-A0AA45U928-F1
#
_cell.length_a   1.000
_cell.length_b   1.000
_cell.length_c   1.000
_cell.angle_alpha   90.00
_cell.angle_beta   90.00
_cell.angle_gamma   90.00
#
_symmetry.space_group_name_H-M   'P 1'
#
loop_
_entity.id
_entity.type
_entity.pdbx_description
1 polymer ?
#
loop_
_entity_poly.entity_id
_entity_poly.type
_entity_poly.pdbx_seq_one_letter_code
_entity_poly.pdbx_strand_id
1 'polypeptide(L)'
;MTSRLSPWLTLVVMLLTLPVLAAEAQRTGTWGAYVKEQQLQLSLQPKDRPDSHHGFSAPLADFQGLSTAEGSSAPFKLVREAGTFDFEGRFKDGQGVGTWRFTPDASFTKKLGELGIPKPDADEQFLLASVNVGPRRVQALAAVGQKVITVDELVQVGIFNVTPEYVRAMAAEGYPKLTIEQLVSCRIHNVTPERIQGLAAMGFKGLPLDSLLAMSIHGVTPDFVREMRGLGFKDLSADDLVAMRIHGVTPAFVKEMRDAGYENATADDFVSMRIHGIDSIFVRSMSKKRK
;
A
#
# COMPACT_ATOMS: atom_id res chain seq x y z
N MET A 1 -55.21 -15.46 75.12
CA MET A 1 -55.75 -16.58 74.31
C MET A 1 -55.58 -16.19 72.84
N THR A 2 -54.97 -17.10 72.06
CA THR A 2 -54.97 -17.23 70.58
C THR A 2 -54.49 -16.00 69.77
N SER A 3 -53.23 -15.90 69.37
CA SER A 3 -52.55 -16.65 68.28
C SER A 3 -53.29 -16.64 66.93
N ARG A 4 -52.62 -16.09 65.90
CA ARG A 4 -52.29 -16.77 64.62
C ARG A 4 -51.43 -15.85 63.74
N LEU A 5 -50.23 -16.33 63.45
CA LEU A 5 -49.31 -15.85 62.43
C LEU A 5 -49.63 -16.50 61.06
N SER A 6 -49.07 -15.88 60.00
CA SER A 6 -48.71 -16.41 58.66
C SER A 6 -49.67 -16.12 57.48
N PRO A 7 -49.20 -16.27 56.23
CA PRO A 7 -48.03 -15.64 55.60
C PRO A 7 -48.47 -14.98 54.27
N TRP A 8 -47.75 -15.15 53.15
CA TRP A 8 -47.95 -14.60 51.79
C TRP A 8 -47.06 -13.41 51.45
N LEU A 9 -45.79 -13.76 51.21
CA LEU A 9 -44.88 -13.07 50.31
C LEU A 9 -45.56 -12.87 48.95
N THR A 10 -45.65 -11.64 48.47
CA THR A 10 -45.73 -11.37 47.03
C THR A 10 -44.31 -11.04 46.56
N LEU A 11 -43.63 -12.05 46.04
CA LEU A 11 -42.35 -11.93 45.36
C LEU A 11 -42.61 -11.25 44.01
N VAL A 12 -42.33 -9.96 43.89
CA VAL A 12 -42.30 -9.27 42.58
C VAL A 12 -40.98 -9.65 41.92
N VAL A 13 -41.03 -10.61 40.99
CA VAL A 13 -39.92 -10.89 40.09
C VAL A 13 -39.93 -9.82 39.01
N MET A 14 -39.13 -8.77 39.19
CA MET A 14 -38.74 -7.87 38.12
C MET A 14 -37.84 -8.63 37.16
N LEU A 15 -38.42 -9.18 36.09
CA LEU A 15 -37.67 -9.66 34.93
C LEU A 15 -37.07 -8.43 34.23
N LEU A 16 -35.87 -8.04 34.67
CA LEU A 16 -34.97 -7.20 33.87
C LEU A 16 -34.62 -8.01 32.63
N THR A 17 -35.29 -7.73 31.52
CA THR A 17 -34.78 -8.07 30.20
C THR A 17 -33.53 -7.22 29.99
N LEU A 18 -32.38 -7.71 30.44
CA LEU A 18 -31.11 -7.21 29.94
C LEU A 18 -31.17 -7.43 28.42
N PRO A 19 -31.04 -6.38 27.59
CA PRO A 19 -30.75 -6.64 26.20
C PRO A 19 -29.48 -7.45 26.22
N VAL A 20 -29.55 -8.70 25.74
CA VAL A 20 -28.36 -9.36 25.23
C VAL A 20 -27.93 -8.47 24.09
N LEU A 21 -27.07 -7.49 24.38
CA LEU A 21 -26.28 -6.83 23.37
C LEU A 21 -25.62 -8.00 22.65
N ALA A 22 -26.05 -8.23 21.41
CA ALA A 22 -25.28 -9.08 20.52
C ALA A 22 -23.86 -8.52 20.60
N ALA A 23 -22.96 -9.26 21.23
CA ALA A 23 -21.56 -8.98 21.16
C ALA A 23 -21.19 -9.24 19.70
N GLU A 24 -21.43 -8.26 18.82
CA GLU A 24 -20.75 -8.18 17.54
C GLU A 24 -19.28 -8.40 17.88
N ALA A 25 -18.67 -9.44 17.29
CA ALA A 25 -17.39 -9.97 17.72
C ALA A 25 -16.35 -8.84 17.78
N GLN A 26 -16.17 -8.26 18.97
CA GLN A 26 -15.29 -7.14 19.18
C GLN A 26 -13.88 -7.66 18.93
N ARG A 27 -13.27 -7.17 17.85
CA ARG A 27 -11.87 -7.50 17.58
C ARG A 27 -11.04 -6.80 18.63
N THR A 28 -10.19 -7.57 19.28
CA THR A 28 -9.32 -7.10 20.35
C THR A 28 -7.95 -7.73 20.19
N GLY A 29 -6.95 -7.13 20.81
CA GLY A 29 -5.61 -7.64 20.75
C GLY A 29 -4.62 -6.75 21.47
N THR A 30 -3.34 -7.00 21.20
CA THR A 30 -2.24 -6.15 21.66
C THR A 30 -1.75 -5.28 20.51
N TRP A 31 -1.18 -4.12 20.84
CA TRP A 31 -0.52 -3.25 19.88
C TRP A 31 0.88 -2.88 20.34
N GLY A 32 1.76 -2.68 19.38
CA GLY A 32 3.02 -1.95 19.52
C GLY A 32 3.03 -0.76 18.59
N ALA A 33 3.70 0.32 18.99
CA ALA A 33 3.84 1.51 18.16
C ALA A 33 5.16 2.25 18.37
N TYR A 34 5.53 3.07 17.39
CA TYR A 34 6.57 4.08 17.53
C TYR A 34 6.24 5.30 16.68
N VAL A 35 6.83 6.45 17.05
CA VAL A 35 6.62 7.70 16.31
C VAL A 35 7.71 7.88 15.25
N LYS A 36 7.31 8.18 14.01
CA LYS A 36 8.22 8.55 12.92
C LYS A 36 7.55 9.62 12.06
N GLU A 37 8.25 10.73 11.79
CA GLU A 37 7.77 11.77 10.86
C GLU A 37 6.33 12.28 11.14
N GLN A 38 6.01 12.55 12.41
CA GLN A 38 4.66 12.95 12.87
C GLN A 38 3.54 11.92 12.58
N GLN A 39 3.91 10.66 12.31
CA GLN A 39 3.01 9.53 12.19
C GLN A 39 3.22 8.58 13.38
N LEU A 40 2.13 7.98 13.85
CA LEU A 40 2.20 6.79 14.70
C LEU A 40 2.25 5.55 13.80
N GLN A 41 3.34 4.80 13.89
CA GLN A 41 3.49 3.50 13.22
C GLN A 41 2.92 2.44 14.15
N LEU A 42 1.84 1.77 13.77
CA LEU A 42 1.12 0.78 14.58
C LEU A 42 1.35 -0.64 14.04
N SER A 43 1.52 -1.58 14.95
CA SER A 43 1.41 -3.03 14.68
C SER A 43 0.38 -3.60 15.65
N LEU A 44 -0.70 -4.15 15.10
CA LEU A 44 -1.78 -4.79 15.84
C LEU A 44 -1.62 -6.31 15.75
N GLN A 45 -1.70 -6.99 16.88
CA GLN A 45 -1.75 -8.45 16.96
C GLN A 45 -3.12 -8.87 17.49
N PRO A 46 -4.00 -9.44 16.63
CA PRO A 46 -5.32 -9.91 17.06
C PRO A 46 -5.23 -11.06 18.06
N LYS A 47 -6.11 -11.05 19.07
CA LYS A 47 -6.15 -12.08 20.13
C LYS A 47 -6.53 -13.47 19.59
N ASP A 48 -7.39 -13.51 18.58
CA ASP A 48 -7.91 -14.72 17.94
C ASP A 48 -7.00 -15.28 16.82
N ARG A 49 -6.00 -14.49 16.38
CA ARG A 49 -5.01 -14.88 15.38
C ARG A 49 -3.60 -14.47 15.84
N PRO A 50 -3.00 -15.16 16.81
CA PRO A 50 -1.74 -14.74 17.43
C PRO A 50 -0.56 -14.71 16.46
N ASP A 51 -0.58 -15.51 15.38
CA ASP A 51 0.47 -15.51 14.36
C ASP A 51 0.30 -14.39 13.32
N SER A 52 -0.79 -13.60 13.42
CA SER A 52 -1.08 -12.50 12.51
C SER A 52 -0.64 -11.16 13.10
N HIS A 53 0.03 -10.36 12.28
CA HIS A 53 0.33 -8.97 12.56
C HIS A 53 -0.28 -8.09 11.48
N HIS A 54 -0.98 -7.05 11.89
CA HIS A 54 -1.56 -6.05 11.00
C HIS A 54 -0.93 -4.69 11.26
N GLY A 55 -0.16 -4.18 10.29
CA GLY A 55 0.54 -2.91 10.41
C GLY A 55 -0.12 -1.81 9.60
N PHE A 56 -0.23 -0.61 10.18
CA PHE A 56 -0.56 0.60 9.43
C PHE A 56 0.02 1.83 10.14
N SER A 57 -0.02 2.98 9.48
CA SER A 57 0.36 4.25 10.11
C SER A 57 -0.72 5.30 9.92
N ALA A 58 -0.74 6.27 10.84
CA ALA A 58 -1.65 7.42 10.75
C ALA A 58 -0.99 8.66 11.37
N PRO A 59 -1.35 9.88 10.91
CA PRO A 59 -0.89 11.12 11.51
C PRO A 59 -1.21 11.17 13.00
N LEU A 60 -0.30 11.71 13.82
CA LEU A 60 -0.54 11.89 15.26
C LEU A 60 -1.82 12.70 15.53
N ALA A 61 -2.11 13.68 14.67
CA ALA A 61 -3.30 14.53 14.77
C ALA A 61 -4.62 13.80 14.49
N ASP A 62 -4.60 12.61 13.87
CA ASP A 62 -5.81 11.80 13.65
C ASP A 62 -6.30 11.13 14.95
N PHE A 63 -5.41 11.00 15.94
CA PHE A 63 -5.73 10.33 17.20
C PHE A 63 -6.30 11.30 18.23
N GLN A 64 -7.46 10.94 18.78
CA GLN A 64 -8.11 11.72 19.84
C GLN A 64 -7.60 11.23 21.20
N GLY A 65 -7.02 12.13 21.98
CA GLY A 65 -6.49 11.84 23.33
C GLY A 65 -5.08 11.25 23.35
N LEU A 66 -4.41 11.11 22.21
CA LEU A 66 -3.05 10.58 22.15
C LEU A 66 -2.06 11.54 22.83
N SER A 67 -1.34 11.02 23.82
CA SER A 67 -0.15 11.64 24.37
C SER A 67 1.00 10.65 24.30
N THR A 68 2.05 11.01 23.55
CA THR A 68 3.28 10.22 23.40
C THR A 68 4.37 10.65 24.39
N ALA A 69 4.01 11.44 25.40
CA ALA A 69 4.93 11.86 26.45
C ALA A 69 5.40 10.66 27.28
N GLU A 70 6.60 10.78 27.85
CA GLU A 70 7.20 9.74 28.68
C GLU A 70 6.28 9.35 29.85
N GLY A 71 6.00 8.05 29.97
CA GLY A 71 5.12 7.51 31.02
C GLY A 71 3.63 7.79 30.80
N SER A 72 3.23 8.43 29.70
CA SER A 72 1.83 8.64 29.36
C SER A 72 1.09 7.31 29.25
N SER A 73 -0.05 7.20 29.94
CA SER A 73 -0.95 6.04 29.88
C SER A 73 -2.41 6.43 29.58
N ALA A 74 -2.62 7.64 29.05
CA ALA A 74 -3.95 8.11 28.68
C ALA A 74 -4.51 7.25 27.53
N PRO A 75 -5.77 6.77 27.63
CA PRO A 75 -6.40 6.10 26.52
C PRO A 75 -6.61 7.06 25.35
N PHE A 76 -6.49 6.55 24.14
CA PHE A 76 -6.66 7.32 22.92
C PHE A 76 -7.41 6.50 21.87
N LYS A 77 -7.95 7.16 20.86
CA LYS A 77 -8.74 6.51 19.82
C LYS A 77 -8.46 7.04 18.43
N LEU A 78 -8.70 6.20 17.44
CA LEU A 78 -8.70 6.54 16.02
C LEU A 78 -10.09 6.30 15.45
N VAL A 79 -10.78 7.39 15.10
CA VAL A 79 -12.15 7.34 14.54
C VAL A 79 -12.06 7.39 13.02
N ARG A 80 -12.60 6.36 12.35
CA ARG A 80 -12.64 6.22 10.89
C ARG A 80 -14.08 6.02 10.42
N GLU A 81 -14.34 6.18 9.12
CA GLU A 81 -15.68 5.93 8.57
C GLU A 81 -16.15 4.50 8.83
N ALA A 82 -15.24 3.52 8.78
CA ALA A 82 -15.54 2.10 8.95
C ALA A 82 -15.68 1.65 10.41
N GLY A 83 -15.29 2.48 11.38
CA GLY A 83 -15.34 2.12 12.79
C GLY A 83 -14.31 2.88 13.63
N THR A 84 -14.27 2.56 14.92
CA THR A 84 -13.37 3.19 15.89
C THR A 84 -12.39 2.16 16.44
N PHE A 85 -11.10 2.53 16.45
CA PHE A 85 -10.10 1.84 17.24
C PHE A 85 -9.92 2.55 18.57
N ASP A 86 -10.13 1.85 19.68
CA ASP A 86 -9.80 2.30 21.02
C ASP A 86 -8.48 1.65 21.45
N PHE A 87 -7.59 2.46 22.04
CA PHE A 87 -6.27 2.05 22.49
C PHE A 87 -6.08 2.40 23.97
N GLU A 88 -5.62 1.42 24.73
CA GLU A 88 -5.14 1.57 26.10
C GLU A 88 -3.70 1.08 26.15
N GLY A 89 -2.84 1.73 26.92
CA GLY A 89 -1.42 1.35 26.97
C GLY A 89 -0.55 2.44 27.57
N ARG A 90 0.75 2.36 27.31
CA ARG A 90 1.72 3.35 27.77
C ARG A 90 2.76 3.68 26.72
N PHE A 91 3.30 4.88 26.79
CA PHE A 91 4.48 5.31 26.01
C PHE A 91 5.72 5.42 26.90
N LYS A 92 6.85 4.93 26.36
CA LYS A 92 8.19 5.02 26.95
C LYS A 92 9.24 5.04 25.85
N ASP A 93 10.21 5.93 25.92
CA ASP A 93 11.33 6.03 24.98
C ASP A 93 10.88 6.13 23.50
N GLY A 94 9.79 6.88 23.25
CA GLY A 94 9.22 7.07 21.91
C GLY A 94 8.47 5.85 21.34
N GLN A 95 8.34 4.78 22.12
CA GLN A 95 7.61 3.56 21.79
C GLN A 95 6.36 3.43 22.65
N GLY A 96 5.32 2.82 22.11
CA GLY A 96 4.08 2.54 22.82
C GLY A 96 3.73 1.06 22.76
N VAL A 97 3.12 0.54 23.83
CA VAL A 97 2.56 -0.81 23.86
C VAL A 97 1.27 -0.84 24.66
N GLY A 98 0.36 -1.74 24.31
CA GLY A 98 -0.88 -1.91 25.06
C GLY A 98 -1.90 -2.84 24.41
N THR A 99 -3.17 -2.60 24.69
CA THR A 99 -4.32 -3.33 24.14
C THR A 99 -5.18 -2.43 23.26
N TRP A 100 -5.83 -3.04 22.27
CA TRP A 100 -6.74 -2.35 21.38
C TRP A 100 -8.07 -3.08 21.26
N ARG A 101 -9.09 -2.33 20.85
CA ARG A 101 -10.40 -2.82 20.47
C ARG A 101 -10.89 -2.09 19.24
N PHE A 102 -11.48 -2.82 18.30
CA PHE A 102 -12.15 -2.24 17.15
C PHE A 102 -13.67 -2.42 17.26
N THR A 103 -14.38 -1.30 17.14
CA THR A 103 -15.85 -1.25 17.13
C THR A 103 -16.30 -0.83 15.72
N PRO A 104 -16.93 -1.73 14.93
CA PRO A 104 -17.41 -1.39 13.59
C PRO A 104 -18.55 -0.37 13.64
N ASP A 105 -18.62 0.52 12.64
CA ASP A 105 -19.77 1.42 12.46
C ASP A 105 -20.81 0.77 11.52
N ALA A 106 -22.01 0.47 12.03
CA ALA A 106 -23.09 -0.10 11.21
C ALA A 106 -23.54 0.85 10.07
N SER A 107 -23.43 2.16 10.27
CA SER A 107 -23.79 3.17 9.25
C SER A 107 -22.87 3.11 8.02
N PHE A 108 -21.64 2.63 8.20
CA PHE A 108 -20.66 2.48 7.13
C PHE A 108 -21.13 1.49 6.05
N THR A 109 -21.53 0.28 6.48
CA THR A 109 -21.94 -0.79 5.57
C THR A 109 -23.21 -0.42 4.80
N LYS A 110 -24.13 0.31 5.46
CA LYS A 110 -25.33 0.87 4.82
C LYS A 110 -24.96 1.83 3.70
N LYS A 111 -24.07 2.79 3.96
CA LYS A 111 -23.61 3.78 2.97
C LYS A 111 -22.88 3.13 1.78
N LEU A 112 -22.08 2.08 2.02
CA LEU A 112 -21.46 1.32 0.92
C LEU A 112 -22.52 0.64 0.04
N GLY A 113 -23.55 0.05 0.64
CA GLY A 113 -24.68 -0.53 -0.10
C GLY A 113 -25.44 0.51 -0.93
N GLU A 114 -25.65 1.72 -0.41
CA GLU A 114 -26.24 2.85 -1.16
C GLU A 114 -25.37 3.29 -2.36
N LEU A 115 -24.06 3.06 -2.29
CA LEU A 115 -23.11 3.30 -3.39
C LEU A 115 -22.96 2.09 -4.33
N GLY A 116 -23.70 1.00 -4.09
CA GLY A 116 -23.67 -0.21 -4.91
C GLY A 116 -22.48 -1.14 -4.64
N ILE A 117 -21.76 -0.94 -3.53
CA ILE A 117 -20.69 -1.83 -3.08
C ILE A 117 -21.30 -2.87 -2.12
N PRO A 118 -21.01 -4.18 -2.30
CA PRO A 118 -21.49 -5.21 -1.40
C PRO A 118 -21.15 -4.94 0.07
N LYS A 119 -21.99 -5.44 0.98
CA LYS A 119 -21.74 -5.33 2.42
C LYS A 119 -20.43 -6.06 2.76
N PRO A 120 -19.43 -5.39 3.35
CA PRO A 120 -18.23 -6.08 3.81
C PRO A 120 -18.54 -6.97 5.02
N ASP A 121 -17.80 -8.07 5.15
CA ASP A 121 -17.74 -8.83 6.38
C ASP A 121 -16.93 -8.08 7.48
N ALA A 122 -16.80 -8.69 8.66
CA ALA A 122 -16.10 -8.08 9.78
C ALA A 122 -14.58 -7.95 9.57
N ASP A 123 -13.96 -8.85 8.79
CA ASP A 123 -12.55 -8.79 8.42
C ASP A 123 -12.31 -7.65 7.42
N GLU A 124 -13.14 -7.57 6.39
CA GLU A 124 -13.10 -6.53 5.37
C GLU A 124 -13.35 -5.14 5.97
N GLN A 125 -14.35 -4.97 6.84
CA GLN A 125 -14.62 -3.69 7.48
C GLN A 125 -13.46 -3.22 8.38
N PHE A 126 -12.82 -4.14 9.10
CA PHE A 126 -11.61 -3.85 9.86
C PHE A 126 -10.46 -3.42 8.94
N LEU A 127 -10.27 -4.11 7.82
CA LEU A 127 -9.23 -3.79 6.84
C LEU A 127 -9.46 -2.39 6.24
N LEU A 128 -10.68 -2.08 5.82
CA LEU A 128 -11.09 -0.76 5.31
C LEU A 128 -10.82 0.36 6.31
N ALA A 129 -11.08 0.12 7.61
CA ALA A 129 -10.77 1.06 8.68
C ALA A 129 -9.26 1.29 8.82
N SER A 130 -8.46 0.22 8.73
CA SER A 130 -7.01 0.29 8.89
C SER A 130 -6.30 1.01 7.75
N VAL A 131 -6.84 0.93 6.53
CA VAL A 131 -6.31 1.65 5.35
C VAL A 131 -7.05 2.97 5.09
N ASN A 132 -7.88 3.41 6.05
CA ASN A 132 -8.62 4.68 6.04
C ASN A 132 -9.33 4.97 4.71
N VAL A 133 -10.15 4.02 4.26
CA VAL A 133 -10.89 4.14 2.99
C VAL A 133 -12.37 3.80 3.21
N GLY A 134 -13.25 4.48 2.48
CA GLY A 134 -14.69 4.41 2.72
C GLY A 134 -15.55 5.18 1.72
N PRO A 135 -16.85 5.38 2.03
CA PRO A 135 -17.81 6.07 1.17
C PRO A 135 -17.31 7.41 0.61
N ARG A 136 -16.61 8.22 1.40
CA ARG A 136 -16.03 9.49 0.92
C ARG A 136 -15.04 9.28 -0.23
N ARG A 137 -14.16 8.28 -0.14
CA ARG A 137 -13.20 7.98 -1.21
C ARG A 137 -13.91 7.49 -2.47
N VAL A 138 -14.92 6.63 -2.31
CA VAL A 138 -15.74 6.11 -3.43
C VAL A 138 -16.42 7.26 -4.18
N GLN A 139 -17.08 8.16 -3.45
CA GLN A 139 -17.75 9.33 -4.03
C GLN A 139 -16.75 10.27 -4.74
N ALA A 140 -15.59 10.51 -4.13
CA ALA A 140 -14.58 11.38 -4.71
C ALA A 140 -13.94 10.80 -5.98
N LEU A 141 -13.79 9.46 -6.05
CA LEU A 141 -13.35 8.76 -7.26
C LEU A 141 -14.43 8.79 -8.35
N ALA A 142 -15.70 8.62 -7.99
CA ALA A 142 -16.81 8.76 -8.93
C ALA A 142 -16.87 10.16 -9.55
N ALA A 143 -16.57 11.21 -8.78
CA ALA A 143 -16.50 12.58 -9.27
C ALA A 143 -15.41 12.83 -10.33
N VAL A 144 -14.40 11.95 -10.43
CA VAL A 144 -13.37 11.97 -11.48
C VAL A 144 -13.55 10.82 -12.49
N GLY A 145 -14.75 10.24 -12.56
CA GLY A 145 -15.12 9.23 -13.56
C GLY A 145 -14.69 7.80 -13.23
N GLN A 146 -14.20 7.54 -12.02
CA GLN A 146 -13.78 6.19 -11.58
C GLN A 146 -14.88 5.51 -10.77
N LYS A 147 -15.16 4.25 -11.08
CA LYS A 147 -16.17 3.45 -10.37
C LYS A 147 -15.47 2.34 -9.59
N VAL A 148 -15.72 2.29 -8.28
CA VAL A 148 -15.35 1.18 -7.41
C VAL A 148 -16.62 0.39 -7.11
N ILE A 149 -16.61 -0.91 -7.39
CA ILE A 149 -17.82 -1.75 -7.32
C ILE A 149 -17.71 -2.94 -6.38
N THR A 150 -16.50 -3.32 -5.96
CA THR A 150 -16.29 -4.40 -4.99
C THR A 150 -15.60 -3.89 -3.72
N VAL A 151 -15.74 -4.68 -2.65
CA VAL A 151 -15.00 -4.45 -1.40
C VAL A 151 -13.49 -4.61 -1.63
N ASP A 152 -13.08 -5.63 -2.40
CA ASP A 152 -11.68 -5.88 -2.75
C ASP A 152 -11.04 -4.69 -3.51
N GLU A 153 -11.75 -4.12 -4.48
CA GLU A 153 -11.27 -2.92 -5.18
C GLU A 153 -11.11 -1.75 -4.21
N LEU A 154 -12.06 -1.56 -3.29
CA LEU A 154 -12.00 -0.49 -2.30
C LEU A 154 -10.82 -0.67 -1.33
N VAL A 155 -10.55 -1.91 -0.91
CA VAL A 155 -9.37 -2.27 -0.12
C VAL A 155 -8.09 -1.93 -0.88
N GLN A 156 -7.97 -2.33 -2.16
CA GLN A 156 -6.81 -2.02 -2.98
C GLN A 156 -6.62 -0.50 -3.18
N VAL A 157 -7.72 0.24 -3.39
CA VAL A 157 -7.71 1.71 -3.45
C VAL A 157 -7.12 2.32 -2.18
N GLY A 158 -7.46 1.78 -1.01
CA GLY A 158 -6.91 2.19 0.28
C GLY A 158 -5.43 1.85 0.42
N ILE A 159 -5.05 0.59 0.18
CA ILE A 159 -3.67 0.07 0.32
C ILE A 159 -2.71 0.83 -0.61
N PHE A 160 -3.07 0.99 -1.88
CA PHE A 160 -2.22 1.61 -2.90
C PHE A 160 -2.48 3.12 -3.04
N ASN A 161 -3.30 3.69 -2.15
CA ASN A 161 -3.62 5.11 -2.09
C ASN A 161 -4.00 5.70 -3.47
N VAL A 162 -4.98 5.09 -4.14
CA VAL A 162 -5.55 5.62 -5.39
C VAL A 162 -6.48 6.78 -5.01
N THR A 163 -6.03 8.01 -5.22
CA THR A 163 -6.77 9.23 -4.90
C THR A 163 -7.33 9.89 -6.15
N PRO A 164 -8.39 10.71 -6.05
CA PRO A 164 -8.84 11.55 -7.16
C PRO A 164 -7.75 12.46 -7.74
N GLU A 165 -6.84 12.94 -6.89
CA GLU A 165 -5.68 13.75 -7.30
C GLU A 165 -4.73 12.94 -8.18
N TYR A 166 -4.45 11.69 -7.79
CA TYR A 166 -3.62 10.78 -8.58
C TYR A 166 -4.27 10.45 -9.93
N VAL A 167 -5.58 10.19 -9.95
CA VAL A 167 -6.32 9.96 -11.20
C VAL A 167 -6.23 11.16 -12.14
N ARG A 168 -6.44 12.38 -11.62
CA ARG A 168 -6.30 13.62 -12.42
C ARG A 168 -4.88 13.84 -12.90
N ALA A 169 -3.88 13.54 -12.08
CA ALA A 169 -2.48 13.66 -12.47
C ALA A 169 -2.12 12.68 -13.60
N MET A 170 -2.52 11.42 -13.50
CA MET A 170 -2.33 10.44 -14.59
C MET A 170 -3.06 10.85 -15.88
N ALA A 171 -4.26 11.41 -15.76
CA ALA A 171 -4.99 11.95 -16.90
C ALA A 171 -4.25 13.11 -17.58
N ALA A 172 -3.64 14.01 -16.79
CA ALA A 172 -2.84 15.12 -17.30
C ALA A 172 -1.57 14.66 -18.03
N GLU A 173 -1.01 13.52 -17.64
CA GLU A 173 0.12 12.87 -18.32
C GLU A 173 -0.27 12.09 -19.58
N GLY A 174 -1.54 12.16 -20.02
CA GLY A 174 -2.01 11.53 -21.24
C GLY A 174 -2.69 10.17 -21.04
N TYR A 175 -2.99 9.78 -19.80
CA TYR A 175 -3.68 8.52 -19.47
C TYR A 175 -5.08 8.76 -18.85
N PRO A 176 -6.03 9.40 -19.57
CA PRO A 176 -7.31 9.83 -18.98
C PRO A 176 -8.34 8.70 -18.76
N LYS A 177 -8.08 7.49 -19.24
CA LYS A 177 -9.04 6.37 -19.27
C LYS A 177 -8.54 5.13 -18.53
N LEU A 178 -7.64 5.28 -17.57
CA LEU A 178 -7.18 4.16 -16.75
C LEU A 178 -8.32 3.61 -15.90
N THR A 179 -8.43 2.29 -15.80
CA THR A 179 -9.33 1.63 -14.84
C THR A 179 -8.77 1.69 -13.42
N ILE A 180 -9.59 1.38 -12.41
CA ILE A 180 -9.12 1.20 -11.02
C ILE A 180 -7.97 0.19 -10.95
N GLU A 181 -8.11 -0.96 -11.61
CA GLU A 181 -7.08 -2.00 -11.66
C GLU A 181 -5.77 -1.47 -12.27
N GLN A 182 -5.84 -0.71 -13.36
CA GLN A 182 -4.67 -0.11 -13.98
C GLN A 182 -4.02 0.97 -13.09
N LEU A 183 -4.81 1.79 -12.40
CA LEU A 183 -4.31 2.78 -11.44
C LEU A 183 -3.62 2.11 -10.25
N VAL A 184 -4.18 1.01 -9.75
CA VAL A 184 -3.57 0.17 -8.71
C VAL A 184 -2.26 -0.44 -9.21
N SER A 185 -2.24 -1.01 -10.41
CA SER A 185 -1.03 -1.55 -11.04
C SER A 185 0.07 -0.49 -11.20
N CYS A 186 -0.30 0.73 -11.62
CA CYS A 186 0.63 1.86 -11.67
C CYS A 186 1.24 2.18 -10.30
N ARG A 187 0.43 2.18 -9.24
CA ARG A 187 0.92 2.40 -7.86
C ARG A 187 1.85 1.28 -7.39
N ILE A 188 1.50 0.01 -7.63
CA ILE A 188 2.31 -1.16 -7.30
C ILE A 188 3.69 -1.07 -7.97
N HIS A 189 3.71 -0.68 -9.24
CA HIS A 189 4.92 -0.63 -10.04
C HIS A 189 5.56 0.76 -10.10
N ASN A 190 5.20 1.69 -9.21
CA ASN A 190 5.77 3.04 -9.13
C ASN A 190 5.75 3.82 -10.47
N VAL A 191 4.68 3.66 -11.25
CA VAL A 191 4.37 4.51 -12.40
C VAL A 191 3.67 5.77 -11.87
N THR A 192 4.46 6.82 -11.67
CA THR A 192 4.01 8.13 -11.18
C THR A 192 4.05 9.19 -12.29
N PRO A 193 3.32 10.31 -12.15
CA PRO A 193 3.43 11.43 -13.08
C PRO A 193 4.87 11.92 -13.27
N GLU A 194 5.64 12.01 -12.19
CA GLU A 194 7.04 12.46 -12.22
C GLU A 194 7.92 11.49 -13.03
N ARG A 195 7.67 10.18 -12.90
CA ARG A 195 8.35 9.17 -13.70
C ARG A 195 8.01 9.30 -15.19
N ILE A 196 6.73 9.51 -15.51
CA ILE A 196 6.27 9.72 -16.89
C ILE A 196 6.92 10.96 -17.49
N GLN A 197 6.91 12.09 -16.77
CA GLN A 197 7.57 13.33 -17.18
C GLN A 197 9.09 13.14 -17.38
N GLY A 198 9.74 12.41 -16.48
CA GLY A 198 11.17 12.09 -16.59
C GLY A 198 11.49 11.29 -17.85
N LEU A 199 10.68 10.29 -18.19
CA LEU A 199 10.82 9.52 -19.43
C LEU A 199 10.50 10.36 -20.67
N ALA A 200 9.47 11.20 -20.61
CA ALA A 200 9.10 12.13 -21.67
C ALA A 200 10.21 13.16 -21.97
N ALA A 201 10.92 13.65 -20.95
CA ALA A 201 12.10 14.51 -21.10
C ALA A 201 13.27 13.79 -21.79
N MET A 202 13.32 12.46 -21.68
CA MET A 202 14.23 11.61 -22.42
C MET A 202 13.67 11.21 -23.80
N GLY A 203 12.57 11.80 -24.27
CA GLY A 203 12.02 11.52 -25.60
C GLY A 203 11.03 10.35 -25.65
N PHE A 204 10.79 9.65 -24.54
CA PHE A 204 9.78 8.59 -24.43
C PHE A 204 8.41 9.19 -24.09
N LYS A 205 7.82 9.91 -25.05
CA LYS A 205 6.52 10.56 -24.88
C LYS A 205 5.38 9.64 -25.32
N GLY A 206 4.28 9.64 -24.56
CA GLY A 206 3.05 8.95 -24.96
C GLY A 206 3.19 7.43 -25.11
N LEU A 207 4.04 6.82 -24.28
CA LEU A 207 4.21 5.36 -24.29
C LEU A 207 2.89 4.65 -23.98
N PRO A 208 2.61 3.48 -24.60
CA PRO A 208 1.56 2.60 -24.11
C PRO A 208 1.76 2.29 -22.62
N LEU A 209 0.67 2.13 -21.88
CA LEU A 209 0.72 1.86 -20.44
C LEU A 209 1.57 0.63 -20.13
N ASP A 210 1.44 -0.43 -20.92
CA ASP A 210 2.19 -1.67 -20.74
C ASP A 210 3.70 -1.45 -20.88
N SER A 211 4.13 -0.56 -21.78
CA SER A 211 5.54 -0.18 -21.90
C SER A 211 6.04 0.59 -20.67
N LEU A 212 5.24 1.52 -20.12
CA LEU A 212 5.59 2.21 -18.87
C LEU A 212 5.72 1.24 -17.70
N LEU A 213 4.79 0.30 -17.58
CA LEU A 213 4.80 -0.74 -16.57
C LEU A 213 6.04 -1.62 -16.73
N ALA A 214 6.32 -2.14 -17.93
CA ALA A 214 7.50 -2.97 -18.20
C ALA A 214 8.81 -2.22 -17.89
N MET A 215 8.93 -0.97 -18.33
CA MET A 215 10.08 -0.13 -17.99
C MET A 215 10.22 0.04 -16.47
N SER A 216 9.11 0.17 -15.73
CA SER A 216 9.17 0.32 -14.28
C SER A 216 9.54 -0.97 -13.56
N ILE A 217 8.90 -2.08 -13.94
CA ILE A 217 9.14 -3.42 -13.41
C ILE A 217 10.61 -3.84 -13.58
N HIS A 218 11.19 -3.56 -14.75
CA HIS A 218 12.59 -3.87 -15.04
C HIS A 218 13.56 -2.74 -14.65
N GLY A 219 13.07 -1.71 -13.98
CA GLY A 219 13.89 -0.64 -13.41
C GLY A 219 14.63 0.19 -14.46
N VAL A 220 14.07 0.37 -15.65
CA VAL A 220 14.51 1.38 -16.63
C VAL A 220 14.19 2.76 -16.04
N THR A 221 15.19 3.49 -15.56
CA THR A 221 15.01 4.84 -14.99
C THR A 221 15.45 5.92 -16.00
N PRO A 222 14.99 7.18 -15.86
CA PRO A 222 15.51 8.29 -16.67
C PRO A 222 17.05 8.42 -16.59
N ASP A 223 17.64 8.09 -15.43
CA ASP A 223 19.09 8.09 -15.24
C ASP A 223 19.77 6.98 -16.03
N PHE A 224 19.25 5.75 -15.99
CA PHE A 224 19.76 4.65 -16.81
C PHE A 224 19.72 5.01 -18.30
N VAL A 225 18.61 5.57 -18.78
CA VAL A 225 18.50 6.04 -20.17
C VAL A 225 19.57 7.09 -20.48
N ARG A 226 19.82 8.04 -19.57
CA ARG A 226 20.82 9.10 -19.75
C ARG A 226 22.23 8.55 -19.84
N GLU A 227 22.55 7.59 -18.98
CA GLU A 227 23.85 6.91 -18.96
C GLU A 227 24.09 6.12 -20.24
N MET A 228 23.09 5.36 -20.71
CA MET A 228 23.18 4.62 -21.97
C MET A 228 23.37 5.56 -23.18
N ARG A 229 22.67 6.70 -23.19
CA ARG A 229 22.87 7.74 -24.22
C ARG A 229 24.26 8.36 -24.17
N GLY A 230 24.80 8.59 -22.96
CA GLY A 230 26.17 9.06 -22.77
C GLY A 230 27.21 8.06 -23.28
N LEU A 231 26.85 6.78 -23.32
CA LEU A 231 27.62 5.71 -23.95
C LEU A 231 27.37 5.59 -25.47
N GLY A 232 26.60 6.49 -26.08
CA GLY A 232 26.40 6.52 -27.53
C GLY A 232 25.17 5.76 -28.03
N PHE A 233 24.39 5.11 -27.16
CA PHE A 233 23.13 4.48 -27.55
C PHE A 233 21.99 5.52 -27.56
N LYS A 234 21.93 6.31 -28.63
CA LYS A 234 21.01 7.47 -28.72
C LYS A 234 19.57 7.09 -29.04
N ASP A 235 19.40 6.02 -29.82
CA ASP A 235 18.13 5.66 -30.48
C ASP A 235 17.54 4.35 -29.97
N LEU A 236 17.74 4.04 -28.68
CA LEU A 236 17.12 2.85 -28.05
C LEU A 236 15.61 3.04 -27.90
N SER A 237 14.86 2.02 -28.31
CA SER A 237 13.44 1.91 -28.01
C SER A 237 13.21 1.59 -26.53
N ALA A 238 11.95 1.69 -26.08
CA ALA A 238 11.58 1.26 -24.74
C ALA A 238 11.85 -0.23 -24.53
N ASP A 239 11.60 -1.05 -25.56
CA ASP A 239 11.81 -2.49 -25.53
C ASP A 239 13.31 -2.85 -25.45
N ASP A 240 14.17 -2.12 -26.17
CA ASP A 240 15.62 -2.32 -26.09
C ASP A 240 16.12 -2.04 -24.67
N LEU A 241 15.68 -0.93 -24.06
CA LEU A 241 16.05 -0.58 -22.69
C LEU A 241 15.56 -1.62 -21.68
N VAL A 242 14.35 -2.14 -21.88
CA VAL A 242 13.79 -3.22 -21.05
C VAL A 242 14.63 -4.49 -21.22
N ALA A 243 14.93 -4.92 -22.45
CA ALA A 243 15.74 -6.09 -22.74
C ALA A 243 17.14 -5.98 -22.11
N MET A 244 17.78 -4.82 -22.24
CA MET A 244 19.05 -4.51 -21.58
C MET A 244 18.96 -4.71 -20.06
N ARG A 245 17.90 -4.22 -19.41
CA ARG A 245 17.73 -4.39 -17.96
C ARG A 245 17.45 -5.84 -17.56
N ILE A 246 16.60 -6.55 -18.31
CA ILE A 246 16.30 -7.97 -18.07
C ILE A 246 17.59 -8.81 -18.10
N HIS A 247 18.45 -8.56 -19.07
CA HIS A 247 19.71 -9.30 -19.23
C HIS A 247 20.89 -8.69 -18.46
N GLY A 248 20.65 -7.66 -17.64
CA GLY A 248 21.67 -7.05 -16.80
C GLY A 248 22.75 -6.28 -17.58
N VAL A 249 22.47 -5.80 -18.78
CA VAL A 249 23.35 -4.86 -19.49
C VAL A 249 23.35 -3.53 -18.73
N THR A 250 24.45 -3.23 -18.04
CA THR A 250 24.64 -1.99 -17.29
C THR A 250 25.63 -1.06 -17.99
N PRO A 251 25.62 0.25 -17.67
CA PRO A 251 26.63 1.18 -18.18
C PRO A 251 28.06 0.76 -17.83
N ALA A 252 28.27 0.17 -16.65
CA ALA A 252 29.57 -0.37 -16.25
C ALA A 252 29.99 -1.57 -17.13
N PHE A 253 29.07 -2.51 -17.36
CA PHE A 253 29.32 -3.65 -18.25
C PHE A 253 29.70 -3.21 -19.66
N VAL A 254 28.96 -2.24 -20.23
CA VAL A 254 29.30 -1.70 -21.56
C VAL A 254 30.71 -1.10 -21.56
N LYS A 255 31.07 -0.27 -20.56
CA LYS A 255 32.41 0.33 -20.48
C LYS A 255 33.50 -0.74 -20.41
N GLU A 256 33.36 -1.73 -19.52
CA GLU A 256 34.33 -2.81 -19.39
C GLU A 256 34.53 -3.61 -20.67
N MET A 257 33.44 -3.88 -21.40
CA MET A 257 33.52 -4.63 -22.66
C MET A 257 34.14 -3.80 -23.78
N ARG A 258 33.91 -2.48 -23.80
CA ARG A 258 34.62 -1.57 -24.72
C ARG A 258 36.11 -1.53 -24.43
N ASP A 259 36.50 -1.43 -23.16
CA ASP A 259 37.91 -1.51 -22.74
C ASP A 259 38.55 -2.86 -23.12
N ALA A 260 37.73 -3.91 -23.26
CA ALA A 260 38.15 -5.23 -23.73
C ALA A 260 38.14 -5.38 -25.27
N GLY A 261 37.89 -4.30 -26.03
CA GLY A 261 37.99 -4.25 -27.50
C GLY A 261 36.66 -4.34 -28.26
N TYR A 262 35.51 -4.33 -27.57
CA TYR A 262 34.18 -4.37 -28.19
C TYR A 262 33.57 -2.98 -28.39
N GLU A 263 34.34 -2.05 -28.95
CA GLU A 263 33.94 -0.63 -29.10
C GLU A 263 32.68 -0.42 -29.96
N ASN A 264 32.52 -1.25 -31.00
CA ASN A 264 31.44 -1.14 -31.99
C ASN A 264 30.25 -2.09 -31.74
N ALA A 265 30.21 -2.78 -30.59
CA ALA A 265 29.11 -3.67 -30.26
C ALA A 265 27.80 -2.86 -30.08
N THR A 266 26.73 -3.38 -30.67
CA THR A 266 25.38 -2.84 -30.58
C THR A 266 24.72 -3.18 -29.23
N ALA A 267 23.55 -2.60 -28.93
CA ALA A 267 22.80 -2.96 -27.74
C ALA A 267 22.43 -4.45 -27.73
N ASP A 268 22.01 -4.98 -28.89
CA ASP A 268 21.69 -6.39 -29.08
C ASP A 268 22.91 -7.29 -28.88
N ASP A 269 24.09 -6.86 -29.33
CA ASP A 269 25.34 -7.60 -29.07
C ASP A 269 25.61 -7.70 -27.56
N PHE A 270 25.46 -6.60 -26.82
CA PHE A 270 25.66 -6.61 -25.36
C PHE A 270 24.61 -7.45 -24.64
N VAL A 271 23.36 -7.43 -25.10
CA VAL A 271 22.30 -8.31 -24.60
C VAL A 271 22.65 -9.77 -24.86
N SER A 272 23.06 -10.10 -26.10
CA SER A 272 23.47 -11.46 -26.48
C SER A 272 24.67 -11.94 -25.67
N MET A 273 25.67 -11.08 -25.44
CA MET A 273 26.81 -11.41 -24.56
C MET A 273 26.34 -11.78 -23.15
N ARG A 274 25.43 -11.00 -22.57
CA ARG A 274 24.87 -11.30 -21.24
C ARG A 274 24.10 -12.62 -21.21
N ILE A 275 23.29 -12.90 -22.23
CA ILE A 275 22.56 -14.17 -22.36
C ILE A 275 23.54 -15.36 -22.37
N HIS A 276 24.68 -15.22 -23.04
CA HIS A 276 25.69 -16.28 -23.16
C HIS A 276 26.75 -16.26 -22.05
N GLY A 277 26.59 -15.44 -21.01
CA GLY A 277 27.55 -15.34 -19.91
C GLY A 277 28.92 -14.77 -20.32
N ILE A 278 28.98 -14.01 -21.41
CA ILE A 278 30.19 -13.34 -21.90
C ILE A 278 30.34 -12.02 -21.13
N ASP A 279 31.37 -11.95 -20.30
CA ASP A 279 31.77 -10.76 -19.56
C ASP A 279 33.26 -10.44 -19.71
N SER A 280 33.71 -9.36 -19.07
CA SER A 280 35.11 -8.92 -19.14
C SER A 280 36.08 -9.95 -18.54
N ILE A 281 35.64 -10.79 -17.61
CA ILE A 281 36.43 -11.89 -17.04
C ILE A 281 36.59 -13.00 -18.08
N PHE A 282 35.51 -13.44 -18.71
CA PHE A 282 35.52 -14.44 -19.77
C PHE A 282 36.43 -14.02 -20.91
N VAL A 283 36.28 -12.79 -21.43
CA VAL A 283 37.12 -12.25 -22.52
C VAL A 283 38.60 -12.27 -22.16
N ARG A 284 38.97 -11.82 -20.94
CA ARG A 284 40.36 -11.85 -20.46
C ARG A 284 40.91 -13.28 -20.30
N SER A 285 40.06 -14.25 -19.96
CA SER A 285 40.48 -15.65 -19.85
C SER A 285 40.86 -16.25 -21.22
N MET A 286 40.14 -15.83 -22.28
CA MET A 286 40.38 -16.29 -23.64
C MET A 286 41.62 -15.66 -24.26
N SER A 287 41.94 -14.40 -23.93
CA SER A 287 43.15 -13.73 -24.42
C SER A 287 44.44 -14.30 -23.80
N LYS A 288 44.39 -14.77 -22.55
CA LYS A 288 45.55 -15.40 -21.88
C LYS A 288 45.92 -16.79 -22.41
N LYS A 289 44.94 -17.57 -22.91
CA LYS A 289 45.18 -18.92 -23.46
C LYS A 289 45.79 -18.93 -24.88
N ARG A 290 45.93 -17.76 -25.50
CA ARG A 290 46.42 -17.60 -26.88
C ARG A 290 47.91 -17.27 -27.00
N LYS A 291 48.67 -17.33 -25.89
CA LYS A 291 50.14 -17.32 -25.87
C LYS A 291 50.64 -18.71 -25.58
#